data_AF-A0A183FDI8-F1
#
_entry.id   AF-A0A183FDI8-F1
#
_cell.length_a   1.000
_cell.length_b   1.000
_cell.length_c   1.000
_cell.angle_alpha   90.00
_cell.angle_beta   90.00
_cell.angle_gamma   90.00
#
_symmetry.space_group_name_H-M   'P 1'
#
loop_
_entity.id
_entity.type
_entity.pdbx_description
1 polymer ?
#
loop_
_entity_poly.entity_id
_entity_poly.type
_entity_poly.pdbx_seq_one_letter_code
_entity_poly.pdbx_strand_id
1 'polypeptide(L)'
;MTFVWAETIFLERWWRQQNDSVKADVRQLVKEGRLDLVTGSWVMTDEANPYYPVSVDNIIEGFQFIANEFGVKPSVLFTVDPFGHSNSIAYLYKQADQTGETAMLTHVLPYYHYDIPSSCGPSPPACCHIDFLRYYKNYNCFMEAAPVTKDNLQLKADTLSTQLKNMSDAYISDVVIMLYGDDFRFTTPFEWKVQYEGLRQVFDVINSQNAIDIRFGTISDFFKELENWYEKNDVRPPSLTGDFFPYKLEVASWTGYYTTRPFYKSQERRLHWLLRAADLLSSQAQHIVPRTDETLGKLEKARKALLLFQHHDAITGTHEFIII
;
A
#
# COMPACT_ATOMS: atom_id res chain seq x y z
N MET A 1 10.64 -5.22 14.74
CA MET A 1 10.46 -5.33 13.28
C MET A 1 8.98 -5.29 12.99
N THR A 2 8.58 -4.41 12.09
CA THR A 2 7.23 -4.20 11.58
C THR A 2 7.20 -4.45 10.08
N PHE A 3 6.04 -4.73 9.53
CA PHE A 3 5.82 -4.88 8.09
C PHE A 3 4.40 -4.46 7.73
N VAL A 4 4.20 -4.06 6.48
CA VAL A 4 2.94 -3.55 5.97
C VAL A 4 2.55 -4.39 4.75
N TRP A 5 1.27 -4.73 4.63
CA TRP A 5 0.73 -5.50 3.50
C TRP A 5 -0.54 -4.86 2.97
N ALA A 6 -0.62 -4.63 1.65
CA ALA A 6 -1.75 -3.94 1.02
C ALA A 6 -2.69 -4.88 0.24
N GLU A 7 -2.15 -5.76 -0.60
CA GLU A 7 -2.92 -6.57 -1.54
C GLU A 7 -3.50 -7.83 -0.88
N THR A 8 -4.76 -7.73 -0.44
CA THR A 8 -5.45 -8.82 0.25
C THR A 8 -5.56 -10.09 -0.60
N ILE A 9 -5.65 -9.96 -1.94
CA ILE A 9 -5.72 -11.13 -2.83
C ILE A 9 -4.55 -12.09 -2.65
N PHE A 10 -3.32 -11.57 -2.57
CA PHE A 10 -2.13 -12.39 -2.42
C PHE A 10 -2.04 -12.97 -1.02
N LEU A 11 -2.42 -12.19 0.00
CA LEU A 11 -2.52 -12.67 1.37
C LEU A 11 -3.54 -13.82 1.48
N GLU A 12 -4.74 -13.69 0.93
CA GLU A 12 -5.74 -14.77 0.94
C GLU A 12 -5.24 -16.01 0.22
N ARG A 13 -4.64 -15.85 -0.98
CA ARG A 13 -4.15 -16.98 -1.76
C ARG A 13 -3.07 -17.75 -1.00
N TRP A 14 -2.16 -17.04 -0.32
CA TRP A 14 -1.16 -17.64 0.54
C TRP A 14 -1.79 -18.27 1.78
N TRP A 15 -2.72 -17.56 2.44
CA TRP A 15 -3.39 -17.97 3.68
C TRP A 15 -4.10 -19.31 3.56
N ARG A 16 -4.78 -19.54 2.43
CA ARG A 16 -5.51 -20.78 2.14
C ARG A 16 -4.60 -22.02 2.11
N GLN A 17 -3.29 -21.84 1.93
CA GLN A 17 -2.30 -22.92 1.84
C GLN A 17 -1.59 -23.18 3.19
N GLN A 18 -1.82 -22.35 4.21
CA GLN A 18 -1.10 -22.44 5.48
C GLN A 18 -1.77 -23.38 6.48
N ASN A 19 -0.96 -23.98 7.34
CA ASN A 19 -1.43 -24.76 8.48
C ASN A 19 -1.82 -23.86 9.67
N ASP A 20 -2.49 -24.43 10.67
CA ASP A 20 -3.01 -23.69 11.82
C ASP A 20 -1.93 -23.00 12.66
N SER A 21 -0.71 -23.58 12.73
CA SER A 21 0.42 -22.98 13.45
C SER A 21 0.84 -21.67 12.80
N VAL A 22 1.07 -21.67 11.49
CA VAL A 22 1.45 -20.45 10.75
C VAL A 22 0.33 -19.42 10.82
N LYS A 23 -0.93 -19.85 10.71
CA LYS A 23 -2.08 -18.95 10.85
C LYS A 23 -2.14 -18.31 12.25
N ALA A 24 -1.85 -19.07 13.30
CA ALA A 24 -1.79 -18.54 14.65
C ALA A 24 -0.66 -17.50 14.81
N ASP A 25 0.53 -17.79 14.28
CA ASP A 25 1.66 -16.87 14.32
C ASP A 25 1.34 -15.54 13.61
N VAL A 26 0.74 -15.59 12.43
CA VAL A 26 0.39 -14.38 11.67
C VAL A 26 -0.72 -13.58 12.37
N ARG A 27 -1.75 -14.23 12.92
CA ARG A 27 -2.78 -13.55 13.73
C ARG A 27 -2.15 -12.85 14.92
N GLN A 28 -1.15 -13.46 15.56
CA GLN A 28 -0.42 -12.84 16.64
C GLN A 28 0.38 -11.62 16.17
N LEU A 29 1.05 -11.69 15.01
CA LEU A 29 1.76 -10.54 14.43
C LEU A 29 0.83 -9.36 14.12
N VAL A 30 -0.37 -9.63 13.58
CA VAL A 30 -1.39 -8.60 13.33
C VAL A 30 -1.89 -8.00 14.65
N LYS A 31 -2.20 -8.84 15.64
CA LYS A 31 -2.65 -8.40 16.97
C LYS A 31 -1.61 -7.56 17.70
N GLU A 32 -0.33 -7.85 17.52
CA GLU A 32 0.80 -7.09 18.08
C GLU A 32 1.10 -5.78 17.32
N GLY A 33 0.41 -5.51 16.19
CA GLY A 33 0.71 -4.37 15.33
C GLY A 33 2.03 -4.50 14.56
N ARG A 34 2.61 -5.71 14.50
CA ARG A 34 3.86 -5.97 13.77
C ARG A 34 3.64 -6.26 12.29
N LEU A 35 2.45 -6.73 11.93
CA LEU A 35 1.99 -6.82 10.55
C LEU A 35 0.76 -5.94 10.39
N ASP A 36 0.90 -4.82 9.70
CA ASP A 36 -0.18 -3.87 9.44
C ASP A 36 -0.84 -4.18 8.09
N LEU A 37 -2.14 -4.48 8.13
CA LEU A 37 -2.94 -4.77 6.94
C LEU A 37 -3.57 -3.45 6.46
N VAL A 38 -2.78 -2.67 5.74
CA VAL A 38 -3.18 -1.35 5.21
C VAL A 38 -4.03 -1.50 3.96
N THR A 39 -4.83 -0.47 3.66
CA THR A 39 -5.80 -0.45 2.56
C THR A 39 -6.86 -1.52 2.73
N GLY A 40 -6.51 -2.80 2.71
CA GLY A 40 -7.40 -3.91 2.98
C GLY A 40 -8.45 -4.16 1.90
N SER A 41 -8.40 -3.47 0.75
CA SER A 41 -9.14 -3.88 -0.43
C SER A 41 -8.54 -5.14 -1.06
N TRP A 42 -9.28 -5.78 -1.96
CA TRP A 42 -8.82 -7.00 -2.63
C TRP A 42 -7.52 -6.78 -3.40
N VAL A 43 -7.50 -5.71 -4.19
CA VAL A 43 -6.33 -5.20 -4.90
C VAL A 43 -6.16 -3.72 -4.63
N MET A 44 -4.94 -3.20 -4.80
CA MET A 44 -4.71 -1.77 -4.99
C MET A 44 -5.30 -1.37 -6.35
N THR A 45 -6.50 -0.77 -6.30
CA THR A 45 -7.29 -0.45 -7.49
C THR A 45 -6.69 0.72 -8.25
N ASP A 46 -6.82 0.74 -9.58
CA ASP A 46 -6.73 1.99 -10.33
C ASP A 46 -7.76 2.99 -9.80
N GLU A 47 -7.49 4.28 -9.98
CA GLU A 47 -8.34 5.37 -9.53
C GLU A 47 -8.95 6.18 -10.68
N ALA A 48 -8.55 5.94 -11.94
CA ALA A 48 -9.10 6.63 -13.11
C ALA A 48 -10.20 5.85 -13.85
N ASN A 49 -9.95 4.58 -14.15
CA ASN A 49 -10.81 3.78 -15.03
C ASN A 49 -11.89 2.94 -14.32
N PRO A 50 -11.76 2.53 -13.04
CA PRO A 50 -12.79 1.74 -12.38
C PRO A 50 -14.15 2.42 -12.29
N TYR A 51 -15.21 1.62 -12.34
CA TYR A 51 -16.55 2.08 -12.01
C TYR A 51 -16.77 1.93 -10.51
N TYR A 52 -17.22 2.99 -9.83
CA TYR A 52 -17.24 3.03 -8.36
C TYR A 52 -17.92 1.84 -7.66
N PRO A 53 -18.99 1.19 -8.18
CA PRO A 53 -19.57 0.02 -7.51
C PRO A 53 -18.60 -1.16 -7.46
N VAL A 54 -17.73 -1.30 -8.47
CA VAL A 54 -16.70 -2.34 -8.46
C VAL A 54 -15.59 -2.01 -7.48
N SER A 55 -15.26 -0.73 -7.30
CA SER A 55 -14.36 -0.28 -6.23
C SER A 55 -14.94 -0.55 -4.84
N VAL A 56 -16.27 -0.41 -4.67
CA VAL A 56 -16.95 -0.80 -3.43
C VAL A 56 -16.85 -2.30 -3.19
N ASP A 57 -17.13 -3.12 -4.21
CA ASP A 57 -17.00 -4.58 -4.10
C ASP A 57 -15.54 -4.99 -3.79
N ASN A 58 -14.55 -4.30 -4.36
CA ASN A 58 -13.12 -4.48 -4.09
C ASN A 58 -12.78 -4.22 -2.62
N ILE A 59 -13.32 -3.14 -2.04
CA ILE A 59 -13.14 -2.81 -0.61
C ILE A 59 -13.83 -3.87 0.25
N ILE A 60 -15.08 -4.20 -0.05
CA ILE A 60 -15.87 -5.16 0.74
C ILE A 60 -15.20 -6.53 0.78
N GLU A 61 -14.76 -7.06 -0.35
CA GLU A 61 -14.16 -8.41 -0.43
C GLU A 61 -12.91 -8.52 0.46
N GLY A 62 -12.02 -7.52 0.41
CA GLY A 62 -10.82 -7.51 1.24
C GLY A 62 -11.13 -7.26 2.73
N PHE A 63 -12.03 -6.33 3.04
CA PHE A 63 -12.43 -6.03 4.42
C PHE A 63 -13.06 -7.25 5.08
N GLN A 64 -13.91 -7.99 4.35
CA GLN A 64 -14.54 -9.20 4.86
C GLN A 64 -13.51 -10.29 5.16
N PHE A 65 -12.55 -10.53 4.24
CA PHE A 65 -11.46 -11.46 4.50
C PHE A 65 -10.67 -11.07 5.76
N ILE A 66 -10.28 -9.80 5.88
CA ILE A 66 -9.48 -9.32 7.00
C ILE A 66 -10.24 -9.43 8.33
N ALA A 67 -11.50 -9.00 8.34
CA ALA A 67 -12.35 -9.07 9.53
C ALA A 67 -12.57 -10.52 9.98
N ASN A 68 -12.83 -11.44 9.03
CA ASN A 68 -13.10 -12.83 9.35
C ASN A 68 -11.86 -13.59 9.85
N GLU A 69 -10.70 -13.35 9.26
CA GLU A 69 -9.48 -14.13 9.57
C GLU A 69 -8.63 -13.54 10.68
N PHE A 70 -8.65 -12.21 10.84
CA PHE A 70 -7.79 -11.50 11.78
C PHE A 70 -8.55 -10.71 12.85
N GLY A 71 -9.87 -10.51 12.68
CA GLY A 71 -10.69 -9.79 13.67
C GLY A 71 -10.36 -8.30 13.78
N VAL A 72 -9.77 -7.71 12.74
CA VAL A 72 -9.40 -6.28 12.67
C VAL A 72 -10.09 -5.59 11.50
N LYS A 73 -10.19 -4.27 11.58
CA LYS A 73 -10.65 -3.41 10.48
C LYS A 73 -9.47 -2.55 10.00
N PRO A 74 -9.14 -2.54 8.70
CA PRO A 74 -8.16 -1.60 8.14
C PRO A 74 -8.57 -0.16 8.47
N SER A 75 -7.61 0.67 8.89
CA SER A 75 -7.85 2.07 9.30
C SER A 75 -7.09 3.09 8.46
N VAL A 76 -6.18 2.63 7.59
CA VAL A 76 -5.33 3.47 6.75
C VAL A 76 -5.51 3.06 5.30
N LEU A 77 -5.69 4.03 4.40
CA LEU A 77 -5.60 3.86 2.96
C LEU A 77 -4.15 4.11 2.51
N PHE A 78 -3.50 3.09 1.97
CA PHE A 78 -2.18 3.14 1.38
C PHE A 78 -2.26 2.86 -0.13
N THR A 79 -2.08 3.92 -0.93
CA THR A 79 -2.18 3.89 -2.39
C THR A 79 -0.95 4.60 -2.95
N VAL A 80 -0.01 3.84 -3.53
CA VAL A 80 1.29 4.39 -3.96
C VAL A 80 1.57 4.22 -5.46
N ASP A 81 0.82 3.35 -6.13
CA ASP A 81 1.07 2.99 -7.54
C ASP A 81 -0.09 3.22 -8.53
N PRO A 82 -1.30 3.68 -8.13
CA PRO A 82 -2.21 4.25 -9.11
C PRO A 82 -1.63 5.50 -9.78
N PHE A 83 -1.84 5.62 -11.10
CA PHE A 83 -1.24 6.68 -11.92
C PHE A 83 -2.02 8.01 -11.82
N GLY A 84 -2.07 8.55 -10.61
CA GLY A 84 -2.92 9.66 -10.19
C GLY A 84 -4.04 9.16 -9.27
N HIS A 85 -4.57 10.07 -8.45
CA HIS A 85 -5.51 9.73 -7.38
C HIS A 85 -6.85 10.44 -7.54
N SER A 86 -7.93 9.69 -7.30
CA SER A 86 -9.29 10.19 -7.28
C SER A 86 -9.72 10.49 -5.85
N ASN A 87 -10.50 11.55 -5.64
CA ASN A 87 -11.20 11.72 -4.37
C ASN A 87 -12.26 10.63 -4.11
N SER A 88 -12.65 9.86 -5.13
CA SER A 88 -13.68 8.82 -5.00
C SER A 88 -13.25 7.68 -4.09
N ILE A 89 -12.00 7.20 -4.20
CA ILE A 89 -11.52 6.11 -3.34
C ILE A 89 -11.44 6.57 -1.88
N ALA A 90 -10.84 7.73 -1.62
CA ALA A 90 -10.82 8.31 -0.27
C ALA A 90 -12.23 8.50 0.31
N TYR A 91 -13.18 8.99 -0.50
CA TYR A 91 -14.58 9.10 -0.10
C TYR A 91 -15.19 7.74 0.27
N LEU A 92 -15.03 6.71 -0.57
CA LEU A 92 -15.57 5.38 -0.32
C LEU A 92 -15.00 4.77 0.97
N TYR A 93 -13.69 4.94 1.21
CA TYR A 93 -13.03 4.51 2.45
C TYR A 93 -13.61 5.22 3.67
N LYS A 94 -13.75 6.54 3.61
CA LYS A 94 -14.35 7.30 4.71
C LYS A 94 -15.80 6.91 4.98
N GLN A 95 -16.59 6.61 3.93
CA GLN A 95 -17.95 6.12 4.10
C GLN A 95 -18.01 4.72 4.74
N ALA A 96 -16.97 3.90 4.59
CA ALA A 96 -16.88 2.61 5.28
C ALA A 96 -16.72 2.75 6.80
N ASP A 97 -16.39 3.94 7.32
CA ASP A 97 -16.36 4.24 8.76
C ASP A 97 -17.72 4.62 9.33
N GLN A 98 -18.72 4.93 8.47
CA GLN A 98 -20.08 5.26 8.87
C GLN A 98 -20.19 6.44 9.86
N THR A 99 -19.20 7.33 9.91
CA THR A 99 -19.21 8.51 10.79
C THR A 99 -20.01 9.67 10.22
N GLY A 100 -20.37 9.62 8.93
CA GLY A 100 -21.01 10.73 8.20
C GLY A 100 -20.05 11.84 7.78
N GLU A 101 -18.77 11.73 8.14
CA GLU A 101 -17.72 12.63 7.69
C GLU A 101 -17.24 12.27 6.28
N THR A 102 -16.68 13.25 5.57
CA THR A 102 -16.11 13.06 4.23
C THR A 102 -14.63 13.40 4.15
N ALA A 103 -14.12 14.16 5.13
CA ALA A 103 -12.71 14.51 5.21
C ALA A 103 -11.88 13.32 5.68
N MET A 104 -10.75 13.11 5.02
CA MET A 104 -9.75 12.12 5.37
C MET A 104 -8.41 12.84 5.48
N LEU A 105 -7.67 12.59 6.56
CA LEU A 105 -6.29 13.08 6.67
C LEU A 105 -5.45 12.34 5.62
N THR A 106 -4.86 13.10 4.69
CA THR A 106 -4.10 12.55 3.58
C THR A 106 -2.66 13.02 3.67
N HIS A 107 -1.73 12.07 3.62
CA HIS A 107 -0.30 12.33 3.52
C HIS A 107 0.16 12.08 2.07
N VAL A 108 0.82 13.06 1.47
CA VAL A 108 1.38 12.94 0.11
C VAL A 108 2.89 12.81 0.25
N LEU A 109 3.46 11.74 -0.30
CA LEU A 109 4.91 11.54 -0.31
C LEU A 109 5.58 12.64 -1.14
N PRO A 110 6.77 13.12 -0.76
CA PRO A 110 7.30 14.39 -1.28
C PRO A 110 8.19 14.18 -2.51
N TYR A 111 8.43 12.94 -2.92
CA TYR A 111 9.41 12.55 -3.93
C TYR A 111 8.78 11.67 -5.02
N TYR A 112 9.58 11.37 -6.04
CA TYR A 112 9.09 10.89 -7.33
C TYR A 112 8.65 9.41 -7.39
N HIS A 113 9.03 8.59 -6.40
CA HIS A 113 8.73 7.16 -6.35
C HIS A 113 8.61 6.67 -4.90
N TYR A 114 8.05 5.47 -4.70
CA TYR A 114 7.94 4.81 -3.40
C TYR A 114 9.12 3.89 -3.05
N ASP A 115 10.17 3.85 -3.90
CA ASP A 115 11.33 3.00 -3.67
C ASP A 115 12.23 3.55 -2.55
N ILE A 116 13.15 2.73 -2.04
CA ILE A 116 14.08 3.16 -0.97
C ILE A 116 14.89 4.41 -1.37
N PRO A 117 15.51 4.49 -2.56
CA PRO A 117 16.20 5.71 -3.02
C PRO A 117 15.34 6.98 -3.01
N SER A 118 14.03 6.88 -3.24
CA SER A 118 13.14 8.05 -3.27
C SER A 118 12.42 8.31 -1.96
N SER A 119 12.64 7.50 -0.92
CA SER A 119 11.81 7.57 0.29
C SER A 119 12.56 8.03 1.54
N CYS A 120 13.90 8.13 1.50
CA CYS A 120 14.70 8.51 2.68
C CYS A 120 14.97 10.04 2.78
N GLY A 121 14.83 10.77 1.68
CA GLY A 121 15.17 12.19 1.57
C GLY A 121 15.44 12.62 0.12
N PRO A 122 15.86 13.87 -0.10
CA PRO A 122 15.91 14.47 -1.43
C PRO A 122 17.08 14.00 -2.32
N SER A 123 18.02 13.20 -1.79
CA SER A 123 19.17 12.69 -2.54
C SER A 123 19.06 11.17 -2.76
N PRO A 124 18.60 10.73 -3.95
CA PRO A 124 18.55 9.31 -4.29
C PRO A 124 19.89 8.58 -4.18
N PRO A 125 21.05 9.17 -4.55
CA PRO A 125 22.34 8.55 -4.29
C PRO A 125 22.57 8.26 -2.80
N ALA A 126 22.28 9.23 -1.92
CA ALA A 126 22.45 9.06 -0.48
C ALA A 126 21.48 8.01 0.09
N CYS A 127 20.23 8.01 -0.36
CA CYS A 127 19.24 7.02 0.06
C CYS A 127 19.53 5.61 -0.45
N CYS A 128 20.14 5.48 -1.61
CA CYS A 128 20.55 4.19 -2.13
C CYS A 128 21.62 3.51 -1.25
N HIS A 129 22.39 4.27 -0.45
CA HIS A 129 23.37 3.71 0.49
C HIS A 129 22.76 2.94 1.68
N ILE A 130 21.47 3.15 1.95
CA ILE A 130 20.74 2.46 3.01
C ILE A 130 19.91 1.29 2.49
N ASP A 131 19.92 1.02 1.17
CA ASP A 131 19.38 -0.22 0.59
C ASP A 131 20.51 -1.26 0.46
N PHE A 132 20.73 -2.01 1.53
CA PHE A 132 21.91 -2.90 1.62
C PHE A 132 21.83 -4.09 0.66
N LEU A 133 20.64 -4.46 0.17
CA LEU A 133 20.54 -5.56 -0.79
C LEU A 133 21.17 -5.19 -2.14
N ARG A 134 21.19 -3.92 -2.53
CA ARG A 134 21.72 -3.49 -3.83
C ARG A 134 23.18 -3.90 -4.04
N TYR A 135 23.97 -3.91 -2.97
CA TYR A 135 25.33 -4.43 -2.98
C TYR A 135 25.38 -5.92 -3.37
N TYR A 136 24.59 -6.76 -2.70
CA TYR A 136 24.60 -8.21 -2.90
C TYR A 136 23.97 -8.65 -4.22
N LYS A 137 23.06 -7.86 -4.77
CA LYS A 137 22.39 -8.13 -6.05
C LYS A 137 23.01 -7.40 -7.24
N ASN A 138 24.05 -6.59 -7.01
CA ASN A 138 24.67 -5.73 -8.01
C ASN A 138 23.62 -4.86 -8.73
N TYR A 139 22.65 -4.35 -7.98
CA TYR A 139 21.67 -3.40 -8.50
C TYR A 139 22.29 -2.03 -8.64
N ASN A 140 21.88 -1.30 -9.67
CA ASN A 140 22.42 0.02 -9.94
C ASN A 140 22.15 0.95 -8.74
N CYS A 141 23.19 1.68 -8.36
CA CYS A 141 23.18 2.65 -7.30
C CYS A 141 24.12 3.76 -7.74
N PHE A 142 23.64 5.01 -7.73
CA PHE A 142 24.38 6.17 -8.23
C PHE A 142 25.75 6.37 -7.54
N MET A 143 25.90 5.79 -6.35
CA MET A 143 27.14 5.62 -5.62
C MET A 143 27.25 4.15 -5.17
N GLU A 144 28.44 3.64 -4.88
CA GLU A 144 28.61 2.22 -4.51
C GLU A 144 27.83 1.87 -3.23
N ALA A 145 26.77 1.07 -3.39
CA ALA A 145 26.10 0.44 -2.27
C ALA A 145 27.13 -0.43 -1.52
N ALA A 146 27.19 -0.30 -0.19
CA ALA A 146 28.14 -1.04 0.64
C ALA A 146 27.43 -1.63 1.87
N PRO A 147 27.84 -2.84 2.32
CA PRO A 147 27.30 -3.43 3.54
C PRO A 147 27.69 -2.58 4.75
N VAL A 148 26.95 -2.73 5.86
CA VAL A 148 27.25 -2.03 7.11
C VAL A 148 28.51 -2.64 7.73
N THR A 149 29.53 -1.80 7.97
CA THR A 149 30.77 -2.15 8.67
C THR A 149 31.01 -1.15 9.79
N LYS A 150 31.89 -1.48 10.75
CA LYS A 150 32.25 -0.55 11.83
C LYS A 150 32.80 0.77 11.31
N ASP A 151 33.53 0.73 10.20
CA ASP A 151 34.20 1.91 9.62
C ASP A 151 33.23 2.85 8.91
N ASN A 152 32.13 2.31 8.33
CA ASN A 152 31.17 3.11 7.58
C ASN A 152 29.84 3.39 8.31
N LEU A 153 29.64 2.78 9.49
CA LEU A 153 28.40 2.88 10.25
C LEU A 153 28.04 4.32 10.61
N GLN A 154 29.00 5.08 11.13
CA GLN A 154 28.80 6.49 11.49
C GLN A 154 28.42 7.33 10.27
N LEU A 155 29.15 7.16 9.16
CA LEU A 155 28.86 7.87 7.91
C LEU A 155 27.45 7.57 7.40
N LYS A 156 27.01 6.30 7.45
CA LYS A 156 25.65 5.90 7.05
C LYS A 156 24.59 6.54 7.95
N ALA A 157 24.80 6.55 9.26
CA ALA A 157 23.89 7.18 10.22
C ALA A 157 23.79 8.70 10.01
N ASP A 158 24.91 9.39 9.79
CA ASP A 158 24.95 10.84 9.56
C ASP A 158 24.31 11.20 8.21
N THR A 159 24.54 10.36 7.18
CA THR A 159 23.93 10.50 5.86
C THR A 159 22.41 10.37 5.96
N LEU A 160 21.90 9.30 6.59
CA LEU A 160 20.47 9.09 6.76
C LEU A 160 19.83 10.20 7.61
N SER A 161 20.46 10.60 8.71
CA SER A 161 19.98 11.69 9.57
C SER A 161 19.85 13.00 8.80
N THR A 162 20.80 13.31 7.93
CA THR A 162 20.76 14.50 7.09
C THR A 162 19.61 14.43 6.09
N GLN A 163 19.40 13.28 5.44
CA GLN A 163 18.33 13.09 4.47
C GLN A 163 16.93 13.19 5.13
N LEU A 164 16.75 12.60 6.32
CA LEU A 164 15.48 12.67 7.06
C LEU A 164 15.17 14.09 7.54
N LYS A 165 16.18 14.86 8.01
CA LYS A 165 16.00 16.27 8.37
C LYS A 165 15.61 17.13 7.15
N ASN A 166 16.28 16.93 6.02
CA ASN A 166 15.90 17.64 4.80
C ASN A 166 14.49 17.26 4.33
N MET A 167 14.06 16.01 4.54
CA MET A 167 12.70 15.58 4.26
C MET A 167 11.67 16.22 5.21
N SER A 168 12.02 16.43 6.49
CA SER A 168 11.09 17.09 7.43
C SER A 168 10.73 18.51 7.01
N ASP A 169 11.61 19.21 6.28
CA ASP A 169 11.35 20.57 5.79
C ASP A 169 10.18 20.63 4.76
N ALA A 170 9.79 19.49 4.17
CA ALA A 170 8.64 19.40 3.27
C ALA A 170 7.31 19.32 4.01
N TYR A 171 7.32 19.10 5.33
CA TYR A 171 6.14 18.88 6.15
C TYR A 171 6.02 19.92 7.26
N ILE A 172 4.79 20.10 7.76
CA ILE A 172 4.52 20.97 8.91
C ILE A 172 4.91 20.32 10.24
N SER A 173 4.87 18.98 10.31
CA SER A 173 5.19 18.18 11.48
C SER A 173 6.64 17.72 11.50
N ASP A 174 7.18 17.46 12.69
CA ASP A 174 8.46 16.77 12.89
C ASP A 174 8.33 15.23 12.85
N VAL A 175 7.12 14.72 12.64
CA VAL A 175 6.83 13.30 12.40
C VAL A 175 7.01 13.00 10.91
N VAL A 176 7.94 12.10 10.58
CA VAL A 176 8.34 11.77 9.21
C VAL A 176 8.22 10.27 8.96
N ILE A 177 7.74 9.88 7.78
CA ILE A 177 7.71 8.49 7.31
C ILE A 177 8.73 8.27 6.19
N MET A 178 9.52 7.22 6.31
CA MET A 178 10.38 6.69 5.25
C MET A 178 9.82 5.33 4.83
N LEU A 179 9.31 5.23 3.61
CA LEU A 179 8.99 3.92 3.04
C LEU A 179 10.28 3.15 2.80
N TYR A 180 10.31 1.90 3.24
CA TYR A 180 11.47 1.05 3.10
C TYR A 180 11.08 -0.25 2.38
N GLY A 181 10.93 -0.14 1.07
CA GLY A 181 10.45 -1.17 0.18
C GLY A 181 10.59 -0.74 -1.28
N ASP A 182 10.17 -1.62 -2.18
CA ASP A 182 10.18 -1.47 -3.63
C ASP A 182 9.36 -2.67 -4.18
N ASP A 183 9.30 -2.82 -5.50
CA ASP A 183 8.64 -3.95 -6.15
C ASP A 183 9.18 -5.30 -5.68
N PHE A 184 8.26 -6.17 -5.23
CA PHE A 184 8.53 -7.56 -4.84
C PHE A 184 9.75 -7.74 -3.92
N ARG A 185 9.94 -6.82 -2.96
CA ARG A 185 10.98 -6.93 -1.93
C ARG A 185 10.55 -7.87 -0.81
N PHE A 186 11.52 -8.22 0.03
CA PHE A 186 11.42 -9.08 1.20
C PHE A 186 11.05 -10.53 0.90
N THR A 187 11.58 -11.07 -0.19
CA THR A 187 11.25 -12.42 -0.68
C THR A 187 12.14 -13.54 -0.12
N THR A 188 13.30 -13.19 0.45
CA THR A 188 14.26 -14.18 0.95
C THR A 188 14.68 -13.90 2.40
N PRO A 189 14.92 -14.93 3.24
CA PRO A 189 15.42 -14.72 4.59
C PRO A 189 16.75 -13.95 4.64
N PHE A 190 17.59 -14.11 3.61
CA PHE A 190 18.85 -13.37 3.46
C PHE A 190 18.59 -11.87 3.37
N GLU A 191 17.64 -11.46 2.53
CA GLU A 191 17.27 -10.05 2.39
C GLU A 191 16.71 -9.49 3.70
N TRP A 192 15.76 -10.18 4.33
CA TRP A 192 15.20 -9.78 5.63
C TRP A 192 16.31 -9.52 6.64
N LYS A 193 17.28 -10.44 6.73
CA LYS A 193 18.41 -10.35 7.64
C LYS A 193 19.28 -9.14 7.33
N VAL A 194 19.74 -9.00 6.09
CA VAL A 194 20.66 -7.94 5.66
C VAL A 194 20.05 -6.56 5.89
N GLN A 195 18.79 -6.36 5.52
CA GLN A 195 18.10 -5.08 5.70
C GLN A 195 17.87 -4.78 7.19
N TYR A 196 17.34 -5.73 7.94
CA TYR A 196 17.02 -5.54 9.36
C TYR A 196 18.28 -5.30 10.21
N GLU A 197 19.30 -6.14 10.07
CA GLU A 197 20.54 -6.01 10.87
C GLU A 197 21.31 -4.74 10.51
N GLY A 198 21.30 -4.34 9.24
CA GLY A 198 21.92 -3.09 8.79
C GLY A 198 21.20 -1.86 9.35
N LEU A 199 19.87 -1.80 9.18
CA LEU A 199 19.07 -0.67 9.65
C LEU A 199 19.10 -0.55 11.18
N ARG A 200 19.02 -1.67 11.90
CA ARG A 200 19.09 -1.66 13.37
C ARG A 200 20.37 -0.99 13.87
N GLN A 201 21.52 -1.35 13.32
CA GLN A 201 22.81 -0.75 13.70
C GLN A 201 22.84 0.75 13.40
N VAL A 202 22.32 1.15 12.24
CA VAL A 202 22.23 2.57 11.86
C VAL A 202 21.30 3.33 12.82
N PHE A 203 20.13 2.78 13.14
CA PHE A 203 19.16 3.38 14.06
C PHE A 203 19.73 3.51 15.48
N ASP A 204 20.48 2.51 15.96
CA ASP A 204 21.14 2.55 17.27
C ASP A 204 22.09 3.77 17.36
N VAL A 205 22.85 4.05 16.29
CA VAL A 205 23.73 5.23 16.25
C VAL A 205 22.94 6.53 16.20
N ILE A 206 21.90 6.63 15.35
CA ILE A 206 21.07 7.84 15.23
C ILE A 206 20.40 8.17 16.57
N ASN A 207 19.78 7.17 17.21
CA ASN A 207 19.11 7.34 18.49
C ASN A 207 20.09 7.73 19.61
N SER A 208 21.34 7.25 19.57
CA SER A 208 22.35 7.65 20.56
C SER A 208 22.74 9.13 20.52
N GLN A 209 22.52 9.81 19.39
CA GLN A 209 22.81 11.23 19.23
C GLN A 209 21.69 12.13 19.79
N ASN A 210 20.54 11.56 20.17
CA ASN A 210 19.36 12.26 20.71
C ASN A 210 18.82 13.41 19.84
N ALA A 211 19.10 13.39 18.53
CA ALA A 211 18.64 14.42 17.58
C ALA A 211 17.41 14.00 16.77
N ILE A 212 17.22 12.69 16.57
CA ILE A 212 16.11 12.07 15.85
C ILE A 212 15.72 10.82 16.65
N ASP A 213 14.42 10.59 16.85
CA ASP A 213 13.89 9.31 17.32
C ASP A 213 13.45 8.47 16.12
N ILE A 214 14.23 7.42 15.80
CA ILE A 214 13.99 6.55 14.64
C ILE A 214 13.74 5.12 15.08
N ARG A 215 12.67 4.53 14.54
CA ARG A 215 12.27 3.14 14.79
C ARG A 215 11.62 2.52 13.56
N PHE A 216 11.59 1.19 13.53
CA PHE A 216 10.65 0.48 12.66
C PHE A 216 9.23 0.76 13.14
N GLY A 217 8.37 1.21 12.22
CA GLY A 217 6.95 1.48 12.47
C GLY A 217 6.09 0.95 11.34
N THR A 218 4.79 1.14 11.50
CA THR A 218 3.78 0.87 10.46
C THR A 218 3.22 2.19 9.93
N ILE A 219 2.37 2.14 8.90
CA ILE A 219 1.72 3.36 8.41
C ILE A 219 0.67 3.84 9.42
N SER A 220 0.00 2.89 10.10
CA SER A 220 -0.89 3.20 11.22
C SER A 220 -0.16 3.89 12.38
N ASP A 221 1.07 3.45 12.72
CA ASP A 221 1.90 4.14 13.72
C ASP A 221 2.20 5.58 13.30
N PHE A 222 2.56 5.80 12.03
CA PHE A 222 2.86 7.13 11.52
C PHE A 222 1.66 8.08 11.64
N PHE A 223 0.47 7.67 11.18
CA PHE A 223 -0.72 8.53 11.27
C PHE A 223 -1.11 8.80 12.72
N LYS A 224 -0.96 7.82 13.62
CA LYS A 224 -1.20 8.03 15.05
C LYS A 224 -0.27 9.08 15.65
N GLU A 225 1.04 9.02 15.36
CA GLU A 225 1.98 10.03 15.85
C GLU A 225 1.73 11.40 15.21
N LEU A 226 1.34 11.43 13.94
CA LEU A 226 1.00 12.67 13.24
C LEU A 226 -0.25 13.35 13.82
N GLU A 227 -1.30 12.59 14.12
CA GLU A 227 -2.51 13.08 14.78
C GLU A 227 -2.21 13.60 16.19
N ASN A 228 -1.43 12.86 16.98
CA ASN A 228 -0.95 13.31 18.29
C ASN A 228 -0.17 14.64 18.19
N TRP A 229 0.64 14.79 17.14
CA TRP A 229 1.38 16.02 16.89
C TRP A 229 0.45 17.20 16.60
N TYR A 230 -0.56 17.01 15.75
CA TYR A 230 -1.56 18.05 15.47
C TYR A 230 -2.31 18.48 16.73
N GLU A 231 -2.76 17.52 17.55
CA GLU A 231 -3.44 17.80 18.81
C GLU A 231 -2.55 18.57 19.80
N LYS A 232 -1.30 18.13 19.96
CA LYS A 232 -0.35 18.74 20.91
C LYS A 232 0.03 20.17 20.54
N ASN A 233 0.14 20.47 19.25
CA ASN A 233 0.56 21.78 18.75
C ASN A 233 -0.61 22.72 18.44
N ASP A 234 -1.86 22.27 18.61
CA ASP A 234 -3.07 23.01 18.23
C ASP A 234 -3.03 23.49 16.76
N VAL A 235 -2.52 22.62 15.88
CA VAL A 235 -2.42 22.87 14.44
C VAL A 235 -3.45 22.01 13.73
N ARG A 236 -4.17 22.60 12.78
CA ARG A 236 -5.09 21.86 11.91
C ARG A 236 -4.45 21.63 10.54
N PRO A 237 -4.56 20.42 9.97
CA PRO A 237 -4.13 20.18 8.60
C PRO A 237 -4.93 21.06 7.61
N PRO A 238 -4.32 21.51 6.51
CA PRO A 238 -5.03 22.26 5.48
C PRO A 238 -6.12 21.39 4.82
N SER A 239 -7.27 21.99 4.51
CA SER A 239 -8.32 21.33 3.74
C SER A 239 -8.04 21.41 2.25
N LEU A 240 -8.18 20.29 1.54
CA LEU A 240 -8.05 20.21 0.08
C LEU A 240 -9.27 19.48 -0.52
N THR A 241 -9.75 19.96 -1.66
CA THR A 241 -10.79 19.30 -2.47
C THR A 241 -10.38 19.29 -3.93
N GLY A 242 -10.65 18.20 -4.64
CA GLY A 242 -10.25 17.99 -6.03
C GLY A 242 -9.75 16.57 -6.22
N ASP A 243 -9.18 16.30 -7.37
CA ASP A 243 -8.45 15.07 -7.66
C ASP A 243 -6.97 15.39 -8.01
N PHE A 244 -6.18 14.35 -8.24
CA PHE A 244 -4.78 14.45 -8.63
C PHE A 244 -4.59 13.93 -10.07
N PHE A 245 -5.53 14.26 -10.97
CA PHE A 245 -5.44 13.94 -12.38
C PHE A 245 -5.27 15.19 -13.27
N PRO A 246 -4.55 15.08 -14.39
CA PRO A 246 -3.76 13.93 -14.81
C PRO A 246 -2.43 13.85 -14.05
N TYR A 247 -1.97 12.62 -13.74
CA TYR A 247 -0.61 12.42 -13.24
C TYR A 247 0.41 12.78 -14.32
N LYS A 248 1.42 13.55 -13.93
CA LYS A 248 2.42 14.09 -14.85
C LYS A 248 3.83 13.98 -14.27
N LEU A 249 4.72 13.41 -15.06
CA LEU A 249 6.17 13.55 -14.93
C LEU A 249 6.62 14.77 -15.75
N GLU A 250 7.82 15.30 -15.48
CA GLU A 250 8.33 16.54 -16.10
C GLU A 250 8.07 16.65 -17.62
N VAL A 251 8.21 15.54 -18.35
CA VAL A 251 8.08 15.47 -19.81
C VAL A 251 6.85 14.73 -20.33
N ALA A 252 6.07 14.07 -19.47
CA ALA A 252 5.00 13.16 -19.93
C ALA A 252 3.80 13.13 -18.97
N SER A 253 2.60 13.29 -19.54
CA SER A 253 1.35 13.05 -18.83
C SER A 253 0.90 11.61 -19.04
N TRP A 254 0.53 10.93 -17.96
CA TRP A 254 0.08 9.54 -17.98
C TRP A 254 -1.42 9.47 -18.33
N THR A 255 -1.81 9.98 -19.50
CA THR A 255 -3.22 9.96 -19.94
C THR A 255 -3.50 8.86 -20.95
N GLY A 256 -2.48 8.16 -21.46
CA GLY A 256 -2.64 7.07 -22.43
C GLY A 256 -3.43 5.89 -21.87
N TYR A 257 -3.17 5.53 -20.60
CA TYR A 257 -3.80 4.38 -19.96
C TYR A 257 -5.31 4.53 -19.75
N TYR A 258 -5.85 5.76 -19.87
CA TYR A 258 -7.29 6.01 -19.90
C TYR A 258 -7.97 5.27 -21.08
N THR A 259 -7.24 5.00 -22.17
CA THR A 259 -7.79 4.35 -23.37
C THR A 259 -7.13 3.01 -23.70
N THR A 260 -5.88 2.79 -23.28
CA THR A 260 -5.13 1.56 -23.58
C THR A 260 -5.95 0.29 -23.36
N ARG A 261 -5.92 -0.66 -24.31
CA ARG A 261 -6.69 -1.91 -24.26
C ARG A 261 -8.22 -1.71 -24.05
N PRO A 262 -8.90 -0.92 -24.91
CA PRO A 262 -10.29 -0.51 -24.71
C PRO A 262 -11.29 -1.68 -24.77
N PHE A 263 -10.93 -2.76 -25.48
CA PHE A 263 -11.72 -3.99 -25.51
C PHE A 263 -11.95 -4.53 -24.10
N TYR A 264 -10.90 -4.65 -23.28
CA TYR A 264 -11.01 -5.20 -21.94
C TYR A 264 -11.70 -4.24 -20.98
N LYS A 265 -11.47 -2.93 -21.10
CA LYS A 265 -12.24 -1.90 -20.36
C LYS A 265 -13.75 -2.02 -20.64
N SER A 266 -14.14 -2.29 -21.89
CA SER A 266 -15.54 -2.55 -22.26
C SER A 266 -16.07 -3.89 -21.71
N GLN A 267 -15.26 -4.96 -21.77
CA GLN A 267 -15.64 -6.26 -21.20
C GLN A 267 -15.85 -6.20 -19.69
N GLU A 268 -15.03 -5.44 -18.97
CA GLU A 268 -15.17 -5.21 -17.53
C GLU A 268 -16.56 -4.65 -17.19
N ARG A 269 -17.01 -3.61 -17.91
CA ARG A 269 -18.34 -3.00 -17.68
C ARG A 269 -19.47 -3.99 -17.95
N ARG A 270 -19.33 -4.81 -18.99
CA ARG A 270 -20.30 -5.86 -19.33
C ARG A 270 -20.32 -6.96 -18.26
N LEU A 271 -19.16 -7.39 -17.78
CA LEU A 271 -19.04 -8.40 -16.73
C LEU A 271 -19.65 -7.91 -15.42
N HIS A 272 -19.37 -6.67 -15.01
CA HIS A 272 -19.99 -6.05 -13.85
C HIS A 272 -21.53 -6.04 -13.97
N TRP A 273 -22.07 -5.61 -15.11
CA TRP A 273 -23.52 -5.61 -15.32
C TRP A 273 -24.13 -7.02 -15.22
N LEU A 274 -23.50 -8.02 -15.85
CA LEU A 274 -23.96 -9.41 -15.78
C LEU A 274 -23.93 -9.95 -14.34
N LEU A 275 -22.85 -9.66 -13.59
CA LEU A 275 -22.70 -10.09 -12.20
C LEU A 275 -23.75 -9.44 -11.31
N ARG A 276 -23.97 -8.13 -11.47
CA ARG A 276 -25.01 -7.42 -10.70
C ARG A 276 -26.39 -7.99 -10.98
N ALA A 277 -26.71 -8.29 -12.23
CA ALA A 277 -27.97 -8.92 -12.59
C ALA A 277 -28.09 -10.33 -11.99
N ALA A 278 -27.03 -11.13 -12.03
CA ALA A 278 -27.01 -12.47 -11.46
C ALA A 278 -27.16 -12.47 -9.93
N ASP A 279 -26.52 -11.52 -9.23
CA ASP A 279 -26.67 -11.35 -7.78
C ASP A 279 -28.10 -10.96 -7.40
N LEU A 280 -28.71 -10.02 -8.13
CA LEU A 280 -30.10 -9.60 -7.89
C LEU A 280 -31.09 -10.74 -8.15
N LEU A 281 -30.98 -11.41 -9.30
CA LEU A 281 -31.86 -12.52 -9.67
C LEU A 281 -31.71 -13.70 -8.71
N SER A 282 -30.48 -14.07 -8.37
CA SER A 282 -30.23 -15.15 -7.40
C SER A 282 -30.74 -14.80 -6.00
N SER A 283 -30.76 -13.52 -5.63
CA SER A 283 -31.24 -13.05 -4.31
C SER A 283 -32.76 -13.16 -4.25
N GLN A 284 -33.44 -12.66 -5.28
CA GLN A 284 -34.89 -12.76 -5.39
C GLN A 284 -35.38 -14.21 -5.49
N ALA A 285 -34.65 -15.04 -6.25
CA ALA A 285 -34.99 -16.43 -6.43
C ALA A 285 -34.78 -17.28 -5.16
N GLN A 286 -34.03 -16.81 -4.14
CA GLN A 286 -33.70 -17.60 -2.95
C GLN A 286 -34.94 -18.13 -2.20
N HIS A 287 -36.06 -17.41 -2.26
CA HIS A 287 -37.34 -17.84 -1.66
C HIS A 287 -38.04 -18.97 -2.42
N ILE A 288 -37.65 -19.21 -3.68
CA ILE A 288 -38.26 -20.19 -4.59
C ILE A 288 -37.28 -21.36 -4.81
N VAL A 289 -36.01 -21.05 -5.08
CA VAL A 289 -34.92 -21.99 -5.33
C VAL A 289 -33.76 -21.63 -4.40
N PRO A 290 -33.38 -22.53 -3.48
CA PRO A 290 -32.24 -22.28 -2.59
C PRO A 290 -30.96 -22.06 -3.41
N ARG A 291 -30.14 -21.11 -2.97
CA ARG A 291 -28.80 -20.91 -3.54
C ARG A 291 -27.94 -22.10 -3.11
N THR A 292 -27.47 -22.87 -4.09
CA THR A 292 -26.53 -23.97 -3.85
C THR A 292 -25.10 -23.45 -3.69
N ASP A 293 -24.26 -24.21 -2.98
CA ASP A 293 -22.83 -23.91 -2.86
C ASP A 293 -22.14 -23.78 -4.23
N GLU A 294 -22.59 -24.55 -5.22
CA GLU A 294 -22.09 -24.45 -6.59
C GLU A 294 -22.41 -23.08 -7.21
N THR A 295 -23.63 -22.58 -7.01
CA THR A 295 -24.07 -21.28 -7.55
C THR A 295 -23.32 -20.14 -6.88
N LEU A 296 -23.21 -20.19 -5.55
CA LEU A 296 -22.45 -19.21 -4.77
C LEU A 296 -20.97 -19.21 -5.17
N GLY A 297 -20.36 -20.39 -5.34
CA GLY A 297 -18.97 -20.52 -5.78
C GLY A 297 -18.73 -19.97 -7.19
N LYS A 298 -19.68 -20.14 -8.12
CA LYS A 298 -19.58 -19.53 -9.47
C LYS A 298 -19.65 -18.01 -9.41
N LEU A 299 -20.54 -17.45 -8.59
CA LEU A 299 -20.66 -16.00 -8.40
C LEU A 299 -19.43 -15.41 -7.72
N GLU A 300 -18.93 -16.05 -6.65
CA GLU A 300 -17.69 -15.64 -5.98
C GLU A 300 -16.52 -15.64 -6.97
N LYS A 301 -16.34 -16.72 -7.74
CA LYS A 301 -15.27 -16.81 -8.74
C LYS A 301 -15.34 -15.69 -9.77
N ALA A 302 -16.54 -15.40 -10.28
CA ALA A 302 -16.73 -14.34 -11.27
C ALA A 302 -16.53 -12.95 -10.67
N ARG A 303 -16.98 -12.71 -9.42
CA ARG A 303 -16.71 -11.47 -8.68
C ARG A 303 -15.21 -11.28 -8.48
N LYS A 304 -14.50 -12.27 -7.95
CA LYS A 304 -13.04 -12.19 -7.74
C LYS A 304 -12.26 -11.95 -9.04
N ALA A 305 -12.72 -12.49 -10.17
CA ALA A 305 -12.14 -12.18 -11.48
C ALA A 305 -12.34 -10.71 -11.89
N LEU A 306 -13.54 -10.16 -11.66
CA LEU A 306 -13.83 -8.73 -11.89
C LEU A 306 -12.99 -7.82 -10.97
N LEU A 307 -12.84 -8.19 -9.69
CA LEU A 307 -12.08 -7.43 -8.69
C LEU A 307 -10.59 -7.42 -8.99
N LEU A 308 -10.01 -8.57 -9.33
CA LEU A 308 -8.61 -8.65 -9.77
C LEU A 308 -8.36 -7.73 -10.96
N PHE A 309 -9.31 -7.64 -11.89
CA PHE A 309 -9.17 -6.77 -13.05
C PHE A 309 -9.16 -5.28 -12.71
N GLN A 310 -9.57 -4.86 -11.50
CA GLN A 310 -9.46 -3.47 -11.06
C GLN A 310 -8.05 -3.04 -10.66
N HIS A 311 -7.11 -4.00 -10.56
CA HIS A 311 -5.70 -3.70 -10.27
C HIS A 311 -5.16 -2.61 -11.19
N HIS A 312 -4.29 -1.74 -10.66
CA HIS A 312 -3.72 -0.58 -11.38
C HIS A 312 -2.87 -0.94 -12.61
N ASP A 313 -2.58 -2.22 -12.85
CA ASP A 313 -2.02 -2.72 -14.12
C ASP A 313 -2.98 -3.48 -15.02
N ALA A 314 -4.14 -3.89 -14.50
CA ALA A 314 -5.09 -4.72 -15.22
C ALA A 314 -6.05 -3.86 -16.05
N ILE A 315 -6.95 -3.10 -15.40
CA ILE A 315 -7.94 -2.25 -16.09
C ILE A 315 -7.29 -1.12 -16.87
N THR A 316 -6.16 -0.62 -16.39
CA THR A 316 -5.33 0.41 -17.04
C THR A 316 -4.74 -0.08 -18.35
N GLY A 317 -4.48 -1.38 -18.44
CA GLY A 317 -3.92 -2.04 -19.60
C GLY A 317 -2.41 -1.90 -19.74
N THR A 318 -1.71 -1.58 -18.65
CA THR A 318 -0.25 -1.39 -18.58
C THR A 318 0.54 -2.69 -18.40
N HIS A 319 -0.14 -3.82 -18.18
CA HIS A 319 0.47 -5.16 -18.19
C HIS A 319 1.02 -5.59 -19.57
N GLU A 320 1.95 -6.57 -19.54
CA GLU A 320 2.47 -7.25 -20.74
C GLU A 320 1.38 -8.05 -21.49
N PHE A 321 1.64 -8.45 -22.74
CA PHE A 321 0.66 -9.20 -23.55
C PHE A 321 0.31 -10.59 -23.00
N ILE A 322 1.19 -11.21 -22.20
CA ILE A 322 0.96 -12.50 -21.56
C ILE A 322 1.19 -12.31 -20.05
N ILE A 323 0.13 -12.51 -19.26
CA ILE A 323 0.23 -12.66 -17.81
C ILE A 323 0.08 -14.15 -17.53
N ILE A 324 1.16 -14.83 -17.14
CA ILE A 324 1.15 -16.26 -16.75
C ILE A 324 0.82 -16.39 -15.26
#